data_AF-A0A974SFP3-F1
#
_entry.id   AF-A0A974SFP3-F1
#
_cell.length_a   1.000
_cell.length_b   1.000
_cell.length_c   1.000
_cell.angle_alpha   90.00
_cell.angle_beta   90.00
_cell.angle_gamma   90.00
#
_symmetry.space_group_name_H-M   'P 1'
#
loop_
_entity.id
_entity.type
_entity.pdbx_description
1 polymer ?
#
loop_
_entity_poly.entity_id
_entity_poly.type
_entity_poly.pdbx_seq_one_letter_code
_entity_poly.pdbx_strand_id
1 'polypeptide(L)'
;MAKVESFQLDHTKVKAPYVRVAGTEKNEKGSTVQKYDLRLLQPNADALPTAAVHTLEHLLATYLRDELEGIIDISPMGCRTGFYLIIWDEHEPADVAAALTKVLHKVLETEHVPAVSALECGNYKDHSLFSAKEYARLVLEAGISDDPFRS
;
A
#
# COMPACT_ATOMS: atom_id res chain seq x y z
N MET A 1 12.24 18.60 16.72
CA MET A 1 12.31 17.53 15.72
C MET A 1 11.15 17.70 14.75
N ALA A 2 11.34 17.40 13.46
CA ALA A 2 10.24 17.40 12.50
C ALA A 2 9.16 16.40 12.95
N LYS A 3 7.89 16.79 12.86
CA LYS A 3 6.77 15.90 13.18
C LYS A 3 6.57 14.93 12.02
N VAL A 4 6.95 13.67 12.21
CA VAL A 4 6.60 12.60 11.29
C VAL A 4 5.25 12.06 11.74
N GLU A 5 4.22 12.22 10.93
CA GLU A 5 2.83 11.88 11.30
C GLU A 5 2.70 10.45 11.81
N SER A 6 3.39 9.50 11.17
CA SER A 6 3.31 8.09 11.57
C SER A 6 3.82 7.85 12.99
N PHE A 7 4.65 8.72 13.56
CA PHE A 7 5.10 8.60 14.96
C PHE A 7 4.07 9.09 15.97
N GLN A 8 2.98 9.72 15.50
CA GLN A 8 1.88 10.21 16.33
C GLN A 8 0.69 9.25 16.34
N LEU A 9 0.65 8.26 15.43
CA LEU A 9 -0.35 7.20 15.42
C LEU A 9 -0.02 6.15 16.49
N ASP A 10 -0.99 5.86 17.36
CA ASP A 10 -0.91 4.74 18.31
C ASP A 10 -1.18 3.41 17.59
N HIS A 11 -0.11 2.76 17.15
CA HIS A 11 -0.16 1.50 16.41
C HIS A 11 -0.72 0.32 17.24
N THR A 12 -0.89 0.47 18.56
CA THR A 12 -1.49 -0.57 19.41
C THR A 12 -3.02 -0.58 19.34
N LYS A 13 -3.63 0.46 18.77
CA LYS A 13 -5.10 0.65 18.74
C LYS A 13 -5.73 0.42 17.37
N VAL A 14 -4.92 0.42 16.32
CA VAL A 14 -5.41 0.22 14.95
C VAL A 14 -5.72 -1.25 14.66
N LYS A 15 -6.58 -1.50 13.67
CA LYS A 15 -7.03 -2.83 13.27
C LYS A 15 -6.82 -3.00 11.77
N ALA A 16 -5.74 -3.69 11.39
CA ALA A 16 -5.46 -3.98 9.99
C ALA A 16 -6.36 -5.13 9.46
N PRO A 17 -6.65 -5.17 8.15
CA PRO A 17 -6.20 -4.22 7.12
C PRO A 17 -7.06 -2.95 7.02
N TYR A 18 -6.43 -1.82 6.70
CA TYR A 18 -7.12 -0.54 6.54
C TYR A 18 -6.43 0.39 5.54
N VAL A 19 -7.17 1.38 5.07
CA VAL A 19 -6.67 2.58 4.41
C VAL A 19 -6.99 3.80 5.27
N ARG A 20 -6.02 4.70 5.45
CA ARG A 20 -6.25 6.00 6.10
C ARG A 20 -5.44 7.10 5.44
N VAL A 21 -5.90 8.34 5.57
CA VAL A 21 -5.04 9.51 5.31
C VAL A 21 -3.96 9.58 6.39
N ALA A 22 -2.70 9.57 5.97
CA ALA A 22 -1.51 9.72 6.80
C ALA A 22 -0.86 11.11 6.68
N GLY A 23 -1.34 11.95 5.77
CA GLY A 23 -0.92 13.34 5.68
C GLY A 23 -1.48 14.02 4.45
N THR A 24 -1.64 15.34 4.55
CA THR A 24 -2.09 16.21 3.47
C THR A 24 -1.18 17.43 3.45
N GLU A 25 -0.58 17.72 2.30
CA GLU A 25 0.25 18.90 2.07
C GLU A 25 -0.40 19.77 0.99
N LYS A 26 -0.43 21.09 1.21
CA LYS A 26 -0.94 22.06 0.23
C LYS A 26 0.13 23.08 -0.08
N ASN A 27 0.40 23.30 -1.36
CA ASN A 27 1.34 24.34 -1.77
C ASN A 27 0.65 25.72 -1.83
N GLU A 28 1.44 26.79 -1.98
CA GLU A 28 0.94 28.18 -2.07
C GLU A 28 0.02 28.43 -3.27
N LYS A 29 0.07 27.56 -4.30
CA LYS A 29 -0.73 27.64 -5.51
C LYS A 29 -2.05 26.85 -5.41
N GLY A 30 -2.31 26.23 -4.25
CA GLY A 30 -3.52 25.46 -3.99
C GLY A 30 -3.48 24.00 -4.44
N SER A 31 -2.36 23.50 -4.97
CA SER A 31 -2.23 22.06 -5.28
C SER A 31 -2.13 21.28 -3.98
N THR A 32 -2.83 20.15 -3.91
CA THR A 32 -2.86 19.27 -2.74
C THR A 32 -2.22 17.93 -3.05
N VAL A 33 -1.40 17.42 -2.13
CA VAL A 33 -0.87 16.05 -2.17
C VAL A 33 -1.32 15.33 -0.91
N GLN A 34 -1.90 14.15 -1.08
CA GLN A 34 -2.25 13.27 0.02
C GLN A 34 -1.33 12.06 0.08
N LYS A 35 -1.05 11.65 1.31
CA LYS A 35 -0.32 10.44 1.64
C LYS A 35 -1.27 9.48 2.35
N TYR A 36 -1.39 8.25 1.88
CA TYR A 36 -2.19 7.20 2.49
C TYR A 36 -1.31 6.14 3.11
N ASP A 37 -1.74 5.65 4.28
CA ASP A 37 -1.24 4.42 4.89
C ASP A 37 -2.17 3.27 4.45
N LEU A 38 -1.66 2.44 3.53
CA LEU A 38 -2.28 1.19 3.09
C LEU A 38 -1.76 0.07 4.00
N ARG A 39 -2.43 -0.13 5.13
CA ARG A 39 -2.00 -1.11 6.13
C ARG A 39 -2.56 -2.48 5.77
N LEU A 40 -1.66 -3.42 5.47
CA LEU A 40 -2.04 -4.77 5.09
C LEU A 40 -2.04 -5.72 6.30
N LEU A 41 -1.06 -5.57 7.19
CA LEU A 41 -0.87 -6.45 8.34
C LEU A 41 -0.93 -5.69 9.66
N GLN A 42 -1.37 -6.38 10.71
CA GLN A 42 -1.49 -5.82 12.05
C GLN A 42 -0.10 -5.42 12.58
N PRO A 43 0.11 -4.14 12.96
CA PRO A 43 1.38 -3.71 13.52
C PRO A 43 1.84 -4.54 14.71
N ASN A 44 3.12 -4.91 14.72
CA ASN A 44 3.79 -5.70 15.76
C ASN A 44 3.28 -7.15 15.93
N ALA A 45 2.41 -7.64 15.04
CA ALA A 45 1.93 -9.02 15.07
C ALA A 45 2.47 -9.85 13.89
N ASP A 46 2.61 -9.25 12.71
CA ASP A 46 3.15 -9.92 11.52
C ASP A 46 3.91 -8.92 10.63
N ALA A 47 4.65 -9.42 9.64
CA ALA A 47 5.35 -8.63 8.64
C ALA A 47 5.52 -9.41 7.32
N LEU A 48 5.37 -8.71 6.20
CA LEU A 48 5.60 -9.27 4.87
C LEU A 48 7.07 -9.70 4.72
N PRO A 49 7.35 -10.91 4.20
CA PRO A 49 8.67 -11.30 3.73
C PRO A 49 9.15 -10.31 2.64
N THR A 50 10.47 -10.11 2.53
CA THR A 50 11.06 -9.12 1.58
C THR A 50 10.64 -9.39 0.14
N ALA A 51 10.74 -10.65 -0.30
CA ALA A 51 10.33 -11.06 -1.64
C ALA A 51 8.84 -10.80 -1.91
N ALA A 52 7.97 -10.93 -0.90
CA ALA A 52 6.53 -10.71 -1.02
C ALA A 52 6.22 -9.22 -1.14
N VAL A 53 6.77 -8.39 -0.25
CA VAL A 53 6.56 -6.94 -0.27
C VAL A 53 7.12 -6.29 -1.53
N HIS A 54 8.29 -6.75 -2.01
CA HIS A 54 8.89 -6.26 -3.25
C HIS A 54 8.08 -6.67 -4.49
N THR A 55 7.54 -7.89 -4.51
CA THR A 55 6.64 -8.31 -5.60
C THR A 55 5.34 -7.52 -5.58
N LEU A 56 4.76 -7.29 -4.40
CA LEU A 56 3.58 -6.44 -4.26
C LEU A 56 3.87 -4.99 -4.68
N GLU A 57 5.04 -4.43 -4.39
CA GLU A 57 5.43 -3.09 -4.86
C GLU A 57 5.28 -2.97 -6.38
N HIS A 58 5.88 -3.90 -7.14
CA HIS A 58 5.79 -3.92 -8.61
C HIS A 58 4.35 -4.00 -9.12
N LEU A 59 3.55 -4.90 -8.52
CA LEU A 59 2.17 -5.13 -8.95
C LEU A 59 1.24 -3.97 -8.57
N LEU A 60 1.35 -3.46 -7.35
CA LEU A 60 0.55 -2.33 -6.89
C LEU A 60 0.90 -1.05 -7.65
N ALA A 61 2.19 -0.79 -7.91
CA ALA A 61 2.62 0.34 -8.73
C ALA A 61 2.04 0.28 -10.15
N THR A 62 1.92 -0.92 -10.71
CA THR A 62 1.35 -1.10 -12.05
C THR A 62 -0.17 -0.94 -12.02
N TYR A 63 -0.86 -1.67 -11.17
CA TYR A 63 -2.31 -1.83 -11.26
C TYR A 63 -3.12 -0.75 -10.55
N LEU A 64 -2.59 -0.09 -9.51
CA LEU A 64 -3.32 1.03 -8.89
C LEU A 64 -3.51 2.20 -9.86
N ARG A 65 -2.60 2.36 -10.82
CA ARG A 65 -2.70 3.40 -11.87
C ARG A 65 -3.82 3.12 -12.88
N ASP A 66 -4.35 1.90 -12.94
CA ASP A 66 -5.55 1.59 -13.72
C ASP A 66 -6.83 2.04 -12.98
N GLU A 67 -6.77 2.21 -11.65
CA GLU A 67 -7.93 2.49 -10.79
C GLU A 67 -7.96 3.94 -10.26
N LEU A 68 -6.79 4.58 -10.11
CA LEU A 68 -6.64 5.92 -9.56
C LEU A 68 -5.71 6.76 -10.45
N GLU A 69 -6.18 7.95 -10.83
CA GLU A 69 -5.37 8.93 -11.55
C GLU A 69 -4.52 9.77 -10.60
N GLY A 70 -3.37 10.26 -11.08
CA GLY A 70 -2.55 11.20 -10.30
C GLY A 70 -1.64 10.56 -9.23
N ILE A 71 -1.46 9.23 -9.24
CA ILE A 71 -0.52 8.55 -8.34
C ILE A 71 0.91 9.03 -8.61
N ILE A 72 1.54 9.62 -7.59
CA ILE A 72 2.94 10.04 -7.60
C ILE A 72 3.83 8.82 -7.33
N ASP A 73 3.58 8.12 -6.22
CA ASP A 73 4.43 7.03 -5.76
C ASP A 73 3.64 6.01 -4.91
N ILE A 74 4.07 4.75 -4.94
CA ILE A 74 3.71 3.76 -3.93
C ILE A 74 4.97 3.03 -3.49
N SER A 75 5.25 3.10 -2.19
CA SER A 75 6.48 2.55 -1.62
C SER A 75 6.20 1.68 -0.41
N PRO A 76 6.94 0.57 -0.22
CA PRO A 76 6.79 -0.28 0.94
C PRO A 76 7.25 0.44 2.22
N MET A 77 6.55 0.20 3.32
CA MET A 77 7.00 0.69 4.62
C MET A 77 8.17 -0.14 5.12
N GLY A 78 9.15 0.49 5.77
CA GLY A 78 10.31 -0.21 6.35
C GLY A 78 9.95 -1.24 7.43
N CYS A 79 8.79 -1.10 8.09
CA CYS A 79 8.27 -2.12 9.02
C CYS A 79 7.57 -3.30 8.32
N ARG A 80 7.43 -3.27 6.98
CA ARG A 80 6.87 -4.34 6.13
C ARG A 80 5.44 -4.77 6.48
N THR A 81 4.64 -3.88 7.06
CA THR A 81 3.23 -4.15 7.37
C THR A 81 2.25 -3.49 6.40
N GLY A 82 2.76 -2.76 5.40
CA GLY A 82 1.93 -2.03 4.45
C GLY A 82 2.76 -1.16 3.51
N PHE A 83 2.07 -0.26 2.82
CA PHE A 83 2.62 0.65 1.82
C PHE A 83 2.18 2.09 2.10
N TYR A 84 3.00 3.05 1.70
CA TYR A 84 2.55 4.43 1.54
C TYR A 84 2.19 4.69 0.08
N LEU A 85 1.02 5.25 -0.16
CA LEU A 85 0.60 5.78 -1.45
C LEU A 85 0.63 7.30 -1.39
N ILE A 86 1.24 7.95 -2.38
CA ILE A 86 1.27 9.41 -2.53
C ILE A 86 0.54 9.75 -3.82
N ILE A 87 -0.45 10.63 -3.74
CA ILE A 87 -1.36 10.95 -4.85
C ILE A 87 -1.71 12.44 -4.84
N TRP A 88 -1.93 13.00 -6.03
CA TRP A 88 -2.47 14.35 -6.17
C TRP A 88 -3.94 14.42 -5.76
N ASP A 89 -4.34 15.61 -5.31
CA ASP A 89 -5.70 15.96 -4.93
C ASP A 89 -6.22 15.19 -3.70
N GLU A 90 -7.44 15.50 -3.28
CA GLU A 90 -8.07 14.87 -2.12
C GLU A 90 -8.94 13.69 -2.57
N HIS A 91 -8.74 12.51 -1.98
CA HIS A 91 -9.57 11.33 -2.21
C HIS A 91 -10.13 10.82 -0.87
N GLU A 92 -11.30 10.20 -0.90
CA GLU A 92 -11.82 9.57 0.30
C GLU A 92 -11.08 8.24 0.56
N PRO A 93 -10.76 7.88 1.82
CA PRO A 93 -10.15 6.59 2.13
C PRO A 93 -10.92 5.39 1.58
N ALA A 94 -12.25 5.50 1.50
CA ALA A 94 -13.12 4.49 0.92
C ALA A 94 -12.83 4.24 -0.58
N ASP A 95 -12.55 5.28 -1.36
CA ASP A 95 -12.23 5.16 -2.79
C ASP A 95 -10.89 4.45 -2.98
N VAL A 96 -9.90 4.81 -2.16
CA VAL A 96 -8.57 4.19 -2.18
C VAL A 96 -8.63 2.73 -1.69
N ALA A 97 -9.46 2.42 -0.67
CA ALA A 97 -9.69 1.06 -0.20
C ALA A 97 -10.37 0.18 -1.27
N ALA A 98 -11.35 0.74 -2.00
CA ALA A 98 -12.01 0.05 -3.11
C ALA A 98 -11.03 -0.24 -4.26
N ALA A 99 -10.20 0.73 -4.64
CA ALA A 99 -9.15 0.54 -5.64
C ALA A 99 -8.14 -0.54 -5.21
N LEU A 100 -7.65 -0.48 -3.96
CA LEU A 100 -6.75 -1.49 -3.41
C LEU A 100 -7.37 -2.89 -3.44
N THR A 101 -8.64 -3.02 -3.07
CA THR A 101 -9.37 -4.30 -3.09
C THR A 101 -9.41 -4.90 -4.49
N LYS A 102 -9.78 -4.12 -5.52
CA LYS A 102 -9.79 -4.58 -6.92
C LYS A 102 -8.38 -5.00 -7.39
N VAL A 103 -7.37 -4.20 -7.05
CA VAL A 103 -5.98 -4.50 -7.40
C VAL A 103 -5.49 -5.79 -6.75
N LEU A 104 -5.82 -6.04 -5.48
CA LEU A 104 -5.44 -7.29 -4.82
C LEU A 104 -6.12 -8.50 -5.46
N HIS A 105 -7.37 -8.38 -5.91
CA HIS A 105 -7.98 -9.43 -6.74
C HIS A 105 -7.21 -9.65 -8.05
N LYS A 106 -6.79 -8.58 -8.73
CA LYS A 106 -5.95 -8.68 -9.93
C LYS A 106 -4.60 -9.36 -9.64
N VAL A 107 -3.99 -9.10 -8.49
CA VAL A 107 -2.76 -9.78 -8.01
C VAL A 107 -2.98 -11.29 -7.90
N LEU A 108 -4.13 -11.75 -7.42
CA LEU A 108 -4.44 -13.19 -7.33
C LEU A 108 -4.47 -13.87 -8.70
N GLU A 109 -4.90 -13.16 -9.74
CA GLU A 109 -4.95 -13.66 -11.12
C GLU A 109 -3.63 -13.46 -11.90
N THR A 110 -2.71 -12.64 -11.40
CA THR A 110 -1.43 -12.37 -12.08
C THR A 110 -0.59 -13.63 -12.24
N GLU A 111 -0.13 -13.92 -13.44
CA GLU A 111 0.83 -15.01 -13.66
C GLU A 111 2.28 -14.54 -13.66
N HIS A 112 2.54 -13.28 -14.02
CA HIS A 112 3.89 -12.75 -14.26
C HIS A 112 4.03 -11.36 -13.61
N VAL A 113 5.16 -11.11 -12.96
CA VAL A 113 5.45 -9.83 -12.33
C VAL A 113 6.17 -8.92 -13.35
N PRO A 114 5.69 -7.69 -13.59
CA PRO A 114 6.33 -6.77 -14.52
C PRO A 114 7.70 -6.31 -13.99
N ALA A 115 8.60 -5.91 -14.90
CA ALA A 115 9.90 -5.31 -14.58
C ALA A 115 10.84 -6.17 -13.69
N VAL A 116 10.70 -7.50 -13.71
CA VAL A 116 11.62 -8.42 -12.99
C VAL A 116 12.81 -8.78 -13.89
N SER A 117 13.72 -7.83 -14.04
CA SER A 117 14.97 -8.00 -14.80
C SER A 117 16.11 -7.20 -14.17
N ALA A 118 17.36 -7.57 -14.46
CA ALA A 118 18.53 -6.82 -13.98
C ALA A 118 18.60 -5.37 -14.52
N LEU A 119 17.86 -5.07 -15.60
CA LEU A 119 17.79 -3.74 -16.19
C LEU A 119 16.82 -2.82 -15.43
N GLU A 120 15.71 -3.38 -14.96
CA GLU A 120 14.57 -2.61 -14.47
C GLU A 120 14.38 -2.69 -12.95
N CYS A 121 14.98 -3.70 -12.30
CA CYS A 121 14.86 -3.91 -10.86
C CYS A 121 16.23 -4.02 -10.20
N GLY A 122 16.44 -3.20 -9.16
CA GLY A 122 17.69 -3.17 -8.39
C GLY A 122 18.00 -4.47 -7.63
N ASN A 123 17.01 -5.34 -7.43
CA ASN A 123 17.17 -6.65 -6.82
C ASN A 123 16.21 -7.71 -7.41
N TYR A 124 16.25 -7.91 -8.73
CA TYR A 124 15.30 -8.76 -9.47
C TYR A 124 15.25 -10.24 -9.03
N LYS A 125 16.18 -10.69 -8.18
CA LYS A 125 16.20 -12.07 -7.64
C LYS A 125 15.33 -12.23 -6.38
N ASP A 126 15.01 -11.14 -5.69
CA ASP A 126 14.22 -11.14 -4.45
C ASP A 126 12.73 -10.93 -4.76
N HIS A 127 12.13 -11.86 -5.50
CA HIS A 127 10.70 -11.85 -5.82
C HIS A 127 10.06 -13.18 -5.44
N SER A 128 8.79 -13.12 -5.02
CA SER A 128 7.94 -14.28 -4.77
C SER A 128 6.49 -13.93 -5.07
N LEU A 129 6.06 -14.25 -6.29
CA LEU A 129 4.65 -14.11 -6.69
C LEU A 129 3.74 -14.99 -5.84
N PHE A 130 4.19 -16.20 -5.48
CA PHE A 130 3.46 -17.08 -4.58
C PHE A 130 3.17 -16.39 -3.24
N SER A 131 4.19 -15.84 -2.58
CA SER A 131 4.00 -15.16 -1.30
C SER A 131 3.16 -13.90 -1.44
N ALA A 132 3.34 -13.11 -2.51
CA ALA A 132 2.51 -11.93 -2.76
C ALA A 132 1.02 -12.29 -2.87
N LYS A 133 0.67 -13.38 -3.56
CA LYS A 133 -0.70 -13.87 -3.66
C LYS A 133 -1.26 -14.36 -2.33
N GLU A 134 -0.47 -15.11 -1.54
CA GLU A 134 -0.93 -15.56 -0.22
C GLU A 134 -1.27 -14.38 0.69
N TYR A 135 -0.43 -13.36 0.74
CA TYR A 135 -0.71 -12.16 1.53
C TYR A 135 -1.86 -11.32 0.96
N ALA A 136 -2.00 -11.20 -0.35
CA ALA A 136 -3.15 -10.56 -0.97
C ALA A 136 -4.45 -11.28 -0.58
N ARG A 137 -4.48 -12.61 -0.59
CA ARG A 137 -5.62 -13.43 -0.16
C ARG A 137 -5.95 -13.18 1.31
N LEU A 138 -4.96 -13.21 2.20
CA LEU A 138 -5.16 -12.94 3.63
C LEU A 138 -5.76 -11.56 3.89
N VAL A 139 -5.29 -10.54 3.19
CA VAL A 139 -5.82 -9.17 3.31
C VAL A 139 -7.27 -9.09 2.82
N LEU A 140 -7.57 -9.70 1.67
CA LEU A 140 -8.91 -9.73 1.10
C LEU A 140 -9.91 -10.49 1.99
N GLU A 141 -9.49 -11.62 2.57
CA GLU A 141 -10.31 -12.40 3.50
C GLU A 141 -10.61 -11.65 4.80
N ALA A 142 -9.65 -10.84 5.28
CA ALA A 142 -9.83 -10.02 6.47
C ALA A 142 -10.73 -8.80 6.23
N GLY A 143 -10.83 -8.32 4.99
CA GLY A 143 -11.59 -7.12 4.60
C GLY A 143 -10.84 -5.82 4.90
N ILE A 144 -10.84 -4.88 3.96
CA ILE A 144 -10.09 -3.62 4.07
C ILE A 144 -11.03 -2.51 4.55
N SER A 145 -10.78 -1.99 5.74
CA SER A 145 -11.53 -0.87 6.33
C SER A 145 -11.04 0.49 5.80
N ASP A 146 -11.92 1.48 5.73
CA ASP A 146 -11.60 2.90 5.51
C ASP A 146 -11.43 3.69 6.83
N ASP A 147 -11.67 3.05 7.98
CA ASP A 147 -11.40 3.55 9.33
C ASP A 147 -10.37 2.64 10.04
N PRO A 148 -9.18 3.15 10.42
CA PRO A 148 -8.13 2.35 11.03
C PRO A 148 -8.48 1.77 12.41
N PHE A 149 -9.59 2.18 13.04
CA PHE A 149 -10.00 1.73 14.36
C PHE A 149 -11.18 0.74 14.33
N ARG A 150 -11.72 0.44 13.14
CA ARG A 150 -12.84 -0.48 12.93
C ARG A 150 -12.41 -1.66 12.06
N SER A 151 -13.12 -2.76 12.22
CA SER A 151 -13.00 -4.00 11.42
C SER A 151 -14.21 -4.10 10.50
#